data_AF-A0A3E2GSS6-F1
#
_entry.id   AF-A0A3E2GSS6-F1
#
_cell.length_a   1.000
_cell.length_b   1.000
_cell.length_c   1.000
_cell.angle_alpha   90.00
_cell.angle_beta   90.00
_cell.angle_gamma   90.00
#
_symmetry.space_group_name_H-M   'P 1'
#
loop_
_entity.id
_entity.type
_entity.pdbx_description
1 polymer ?
#
loop_
_entity_poly.entity_id
_entity_poly.type
_entity_poly.pdbx_seq_one_letter_code
_entity_poly.pdbx_strand_id
1 'polypeptide(L)'
;MRFLQYIFGVSGLLVPQLETPSVAGEPVVPTDHPAGIQFSTWLAAHNSGDKETITRYHEVNFTEAAGLPVFSVENDFSMQQFSGGFDVVEVLNSSVPSSITVLLKGKKWASYLRAEMSVDVSKDNLPATRFFFKPGNIPLHLVPNDDPRRKAYEKGLQPLTPALREAVVQELTGIIQREYIDVEIGATIVSTLQESMQNGTFDNITNSQDFSIELFSTLHRLNHTAGVFIAFSDPLIGTESGDAAELESPRKLFEELQERNFHFDKNISFDTSSLPGRTIATLPINSFAPTNPEYASDSEQILAAVGEIVSSVGSADAVIIDLRGNHGGDSNTVAFILSYFLYDGSPNGRHLTDFIDNSGKVNRSMYTTPLELLPGGTEPLGTSKPVFVLTSNTTFGAGEDMAYNLQAFKRATIIGEGNNATTGFGSANPSVKYICEEEFGKRWWMAGVPSLRAVHSVTGVSWKGVGVESDVIAGQGDWKDTTDAHEVARRLAVIELQGRDEL
;
A
#
# COMPACT_ATOMS: atom_id res chain seq x y z
N MET A 1 4.00 -10.76 -1.08
CA MET A 1 4.28 -9.33 -1.09
C MET A 1 3.05 -8.45 -1.34
N ARG A 2 2.11 -8.76 -2.25
CA ARG A 2 0.82 -8.01 -2.33
C ARG A 2 0.07 -7.96 -0.99
N PHE A 3 0.09 -9.03 -0.19
CA PHE A 3 -0.44 -9.04 1.19
C PHE A 3 0.33 -8.12 2.15
N LEU A 4 1.66 -8.01 2.00
CA LEU A 4 2.47 -7.10 2.81
C LEU A 4 2.37 -5.65 2.31
N GLN A 5 2.30 -5.39 1.00
CA GLN A 5 2.00 -4.07 0.43
C GLN A 5 0.57 -3.64 0.74
N TYR A 6 -0.38 -4.57 0.84
CA TYR A 6 -1.75 -4.28 1.27
C TYR A 6 -1.83 -4.10 2.78
N ILE A 7 -1.16 -4.93 3.59
CA ILE A 7 -1.02 -4.68 5.04
C ILE A 7 -0.28 -3.36 5.25
N PHE A 8 0.96 -3.19 4.82
CA PHE A 8 1.73 -1.95 4.97
C PHE A 8 1.15 -0.74 4.20
N GLY A 9 0.31 -0.94 3.20
CA GLY A 9 -0.39 0.13 2.47
C GLY A 9 -1.71 0.54 3.12
N VAL A 10 -2.43 -0.38 3.77
CA VAL A 10 -3.66 -0.11 4.56
C VAL A 10 -3.30 0.27 6.01
N SER A 11 -2.21 -0.30 6.54
CA SER A 11 -1.61 -0.03 7.85
C SER A 11 -0.39 0.89 7.71
N GLY A 12 -0.38 1.77 6.70
CA GLY A 12 0.71 2.70 6.39
C GLY A 12 1.09 3.66 7.51
N LEU A 13 0.52 3.53 8.70
CA LEU A 13 0.89 4.27 9.88
C LEU A 13 0.84 3.33 11.09
N LEU A 14 1.76 3.60 12.02
CA LEU A 14 1.78 3.17 13.42
C LEU A 14 2.26 1.74 13.69
N VAL A 15 3.42 1.60 14.33
CA VAL A 15 3.59 0.83 15.56
C VAL A 15 4.53 1.65 16.44
N PRO A 16 4.22 1.91 17.73
CA PRO A 16 5.10 2.64 18.62
C PRO A 16 6.50 2.02 18.68
N GLN A 17 7.54 2.84 18.75
CA GLN A 17 8.84 2.40 19.27
C GLN A 17 8.62 2.02 20.74
N LEU A 18 8.47 0.73 20.99
CA LEU A 18 8.71 0.20 22.32
C LEU A 18 10.21 -0.01 22.42
N GLU A 19 10.83 0.70 23.36
CA GLU A 19 12.13 0.30 23.87
C GLU A 19 11.98 -1.14 24.38
N THR A 20 12.47 -2.09 23.59
CA THR A 20 12.55 -3.47 24.03
C THR A 20 13.77 -3.59 24.93
N PRO A 21 13.67 -4.23 26.10
CA PRO A 21 14.84 -4.57 26.88
C PRO A 21 15.81 -5.40 26.03
N SER A 22 17.10 -5.19 26.25
CA SER A 22 18.18 -6.00 25.68
C SER A 22 17.89 -7.49 25.89
N VAL A 23 17.74 -8.23 24.80
CA VAL A 23 17.62 -9.69 24.85
C VAL A 23 19.01 -10.23 25.19
N ALA A 24 19.11 -10.98 26.29
CA ALA A 24 20.37 -11.58 26.72
C ALA A 24 20.76 -12.73 25.78
N GLY A 25 21.80 -12.50 24.97
CA GLY A 25 22.37 -13.44 24.01
C GLY A 25 21.76 -13.29 22.62
N GLU A 26 22.58 -12.94 21.61
CA GLU A 26 22.13 -12.93 20.22
C GLU A 26 21.71 -14.35 19.82
N PRO A 27 20.46 -14.56 19.37
CA PRO A 27 20.03 -15.86 18.88
C PRO A 27 20.86 -16.21 17.64
N VAL A 28 21.60 -17.31 17.72
CA VAL A 28 22.45 -17.77 16.63
C VAL A 28 21.64 -18.68 15.72
N VAL A 29 21.44 -18.26 14.46
CA VAL A 29 20.91 -19.15 13.42
C VAL A 29 21.87 -20.34 13.27
N PRO A 30 21.38 -21.60 13.27
CA PRO A 30 22.26 -22.76 13.24
C PRO A 30 23.20 -22.75 12.03
N THR A 31 24.51 -22.85 12.29
CA THR A 31 25.56 -22.72 11.28
C THR A 31 25.82 -24.00 10.48
N ASP A 32 25.28 -25.13 10.93
CA ASP A 32 25.35 -26.44 10.30
C ASP A 32 24.01 -26.87 9.65
N HIS A 33 22.98 -26.03 9.74
CA HIS A 33 21.66 -26.28 9.14
C HIS A 33 21.60 -25.71 7.72
N PRO A 34 21.29 -26.49 6.67
CA PRO A 34 21.35 -26.02 5.28
C PRO A 34 20.52 -24.75 5.02
N ALA A 35 19.24 -24.73 5.41
CA ALA A 35 18.43 -23.51 5.28
C ALA A 35 18.90 -22.37 6.20
N GLY A 36 19.57 -22.68 7.31
CA GLY A 36 20.11 -21.70 8.26
C GLY A 36 21.35 -20.99 7.72
N ILE A 37 22.21 -21.73 7.04
CA ILE A 37 23.37 -21.20 6.28
C ILE A 37 22.84 -20.22 5.23
N GLN A 38 21.90 -20.66 4.41
CA GLN A 38 21.36 -19.85 3.33
C GLN A 38 20.67 -18.57 3.82
N PHE A 39 19.89 -18.70 4.90
CA PHE A 39 19.24 -17.58 5.56
C PHE A 39 20.24 -16.58 6.13
N SER A 40 21.31 -17.05 6.78
CA SER A 40 22.35 -16.18 7.34
C SER A 40 23.10 -15.43 6.23
N THR A 41 23.35 -16.08 5.09
CA THR A 41 23.96 -15.42 3.93
C THR A 41 23.05 -14.33 3.36
N TRP A 42 21.75 -14.60 3.21
CA TRP A 42 20.78 -13.57 2.82
C TRP A 42 20.79 -12.41 3.82
N LEU A 43 20.67 -12.70 5.11
CA LEU A 43 20.56 -11.67 6.15
C LEU A 43 21.78 -10.75 6.16
N ALA A 44 22.98 -11.31 5.95
CA ALA A 44 24.21 -10.52 5.82
C ALA A 44 24.18 -9.61 4.57
N ALA A 45 23.76 -10.13 3.42
CA ALA A 45 23.63 -9.35 2.18
C ALA A 45 22.58 -8.24 2.34
N HIS A 46 21.41 -8.55 2.89
CA HIS A 46 20.34 -7.60 3.18
C HIS A 46 20.82 -6.51 4.16
N ASN A 47 21.43 -6.91 5.28
CA ASN A 47 21.91 -5.96 6.28
C ASN A 47 23.06 -5.07 5.82
N SER A 48 23.73 -5.39 4.70
CA SER A 48 24.77 -4.51 4.13
C SER A 48 24.21 -3.15 3.69
N GLY A 49 22.94 -3.10 3.27
CA GLY A 49 22.34 -1.93 2.64
C GLY A 49 22.95 -1.55 1.29
N ASP A 50 23.75 -2.43 0.70
CA ASP A 50 24.36 -2.24 -0.62
C ASP A 50 23.55 -2.98 -1.69
N LYS A 51 23.00 -2.23 -2.66
CA LYS A 51 22.15 -2.81 -3.71
C LYS A 51 22.92 -3.83 -4.55
N GLU A 52 24.18 -3.59 -4.85
CA GLU A 52 25.00 -4.51 -5.66
C GLU A 52 25.24 -5.85 -4.93
N THR A 53 25.51 -5.79 -3.63
CA THR A 53 25.63 -6.97 -2.77
C THR A 53 24.34 -7.78 -2.73
N ILE A 54 23.19 -7.12 -2.60
CA ILE A 54 21.87 -7.77 -2.64
C ILE A 54 21.64 -8.40 -4.02
N THR A 55 21.91 -7.67 -5.11
CA THR A 55 21.78 -8.20 -6.48
C THR A 55 22.58 -9.48 -6.67
N ARG A 56 23.87 -9.45 -6.30
CA ARG A 56 24.76 -10.61 -6.42
C ARG A 56 24.28 -11.80 -5.60
N TYR A 57 23.74 -11.56 -4.41
CA TYR A 57 23.16 -12.62 -3.61
C TYR A 57 21.99 -13.27 -4.34
N HIS A 58 21.04 -12.48 -4.86
CA HIS A 58 19.88 -12.99 -5.60
C HIS A 58 20.28 -13.80 -6.83
N GLU A 59 21.19 -13.30 -7.66
CA GLU A 59 21.65 -13.97 -8.89
C GLU A 59 22.24 -15.37 -8.66
N VAL A 60 22.96 -15.55 -7.54
CA VAL A 60 23.66 -16.81 -7.23
C VAL A 60 22.76 -17.79 -6.49
N ASN A 61 21.84 -17.28 -5.67
CA ASN A 61 21.22 -18.06 -4.60
C ASN A 61 19.72 -18.26 -4.75
N PHE A 62 19.05 -17.53 -5.64
CA PHE A 62 17.63 -17.68 -5.87
C PHE A 62 17.38 -18.42 -7.19
N THR A 63 16.54 -19.45 -7.14
CA THR A 63 16.05 -20.10 -8.36
C THR A 63 14.94 -19.26 -8.99
N GLU A 64 14.73 -19.38 -10.30
CA GLU A 64 13.53 -18.80 -10.96
C GLU A 64 12.21 -19.26 -10.30
N ALA A 65 12.21 -20.48 -9.74
CA ALA A 65 11.09 -21.07 -9.02
C ALA A 65 10.85 -20.51 -7.60
N ALA A 66 11.78 -19.72 -7.04
CA ALA A 66 11.68 -19.13 -5.70
C ALA A 66 10.60 -18.03 -5.56
N GLY A 67 9.79 -17.80 -6.59
CA GLY A 67 8.76 -16.76 -6.62
C GLY A 67 9.32 -15.39 -6.94
N LEU A 68 10.29 -15.31 -7.86
CA LEU A 68 11.05 -14.10 -8.21
C LEU A 68 10.25 -12.85 -8.67
N PRO A 69 8.92 -12.83 -8.96
CA PRO A 69 8.25 -11.53 -9.06
C PRO A 69 7.91 -10.91 -7.69
N VAL A 70 7.88 -11.71 -6.62
CA VAL A 70 7.35 -11.31 -5.30
C VAL A 70 8.45 -10.93 -4.30
N PHE A 71 9.70 -11.35 -4.51
CA PHE A 71 10.87 -10.94 -3.73
C PHE A 71 12.05 -10.65 -4.67
N SER A 72 11.93 -9.58 -5.45
CA SER A 72 12.99 -9.10 -6.35
C SER A 72 14.06 -8.32 -5.58
N VAL A 73 15.19 -8.04 -6.25
CA VAL A 73 16.25 -7.16 -5.75
C VAL A 73 15.70 -5.80 -5.33
N GLU A 74 14.78 -5.22 -6.11
CA GLU A 74 14.15 -3.92 -5.81
C GLU A 74 13.36 -3.97 -4.52
N ASN A 75 12.57 -5.03 -4.31
CA ASN A 75 11.75 -5.18 -3.12
C ASN A 75 12.59 -5.47 -1.89
N ASP A 76 13.64 -6.28 -2.03
CA ASP A 76 14.59 -6.58 -0.96
C ASP A 76 15.34 -5.31 -0.53
N PHE A 77 15.84 -4.54 -1.51
CA PHE A 77 16.51 -3.27 -1.26
C PHE A 77 15.58 -2.21 -0.68
N SER A 78 14.35 -2.08 -1.18
CA SER A 78 13.35 -1.17 -0.62
C SER A 78 13.01 -1.54 0.83
N MET A 79 12.83 -2.84 1.11
CA MET A 79 12.63 -3.34 2.46
C MET A 79 13.81 -3.01 3.36
N GLN A 80 15.05 -3.15 2.87
CA GLN A 80 16.26 -2.80 3.61
C GLN A 80 16.27 -1.32 3.97
N GLN A 81 15.97 -0.44 3.01
CA GLN A 81 15.95 1.00 3.23
C GLN A 81 14.93 1.38 4.31
N PHE A 82 13.77 0.73 4.30
CA PHE A 82 12.69 0.94 5.24
C PHE A 82 13.00 0.36 6.64
N SER A 83 13.49 -0.88 6.72
CA SER A 83 13.75 -1.58 7.98
C SER A 83 15.10 -1.21 8.61
N GLY A 84 16.04 -0.67 7.83
CA GLY A 84 17.45 -0.53 8.20
C GLY A 84 18.20 -1.86 8.32
N GLY A 85 17.62 -2.95 7.82
CA GLY A 85 18.03 -4.32 8.10
C GLY A 85 17.29 -4.95 9.29
N PHE A 86 17.63 -6.19 9.61
CA PHE A 86 17.00 -6.99 10.66
C PHE A 86 17.99 -7.57 11.66
N ASP A 87 17.52 -7.69 12.90
CA ASP A 87 18.12 -8.49 13.96
C ASP A 87 17.32 -9.79 14.12
N VAL A 88 18.02 -10.89 14.38
CA VAL A 88 17.38 -12.18 14.70
C VAL A 88 16.86 -12.12 16.13
N VAL A 89 15.60 -12.48 16.31
CA VAL A 89 14.94 -12.53 17.63
C VAL A 89 14.86 -13.96 18.14
N GLU A 90 14.44 -14.90 17.30
CA GLU A 90 14.41 -16.33 17.62
C GLU A 90 14.29 -17.17 16.35
N VAL A 91 14.77 -18.42 16.41
CA VAL A 91 14.50 -19.43 15.38
C VAL A 91 13.24 -20.19 15.80
N LEU A 92 12.14 -19.95 15.10
CA LEU A 92 10.83 -20.52 15.41
C LEU A 92 10.72 -21.99 14.97
N ASN A 93 11.37 -22.37 13.86
CA ASN A 93 11.40 -23.74 13.36
C ASN A 93 12.66 -23.99 12.52
N SER A 94 13.37 -25.06 12.84
CA SER A 94 14.51 -25.59 12.07
C SER A 94 14.54 -27.14 12.13
N SER A 95 13.36 -27.75 12.25
CA SER A 95 13.22 -29.20 12.44
C SER A 95 13.57 -30.03 11.21
N VAL A 96 13.58 -29.42 10.03
CA VAL A 96 13.89 -30.07 8.74
C VAL A 96 15.01 -29.30 8.03
N PRO A 97 16.09 -29.97 7.56
CA PRO A 97 17.27 -29.31 6.99
C PRO A 97 16.98 -28.33 5.85
N SER A 98 15.94 -28.62 5.06
CA SER A 98 15.55 -27.84 3.88
C SER A 98 14.66 -26.63 4.19
N SER A 99 14.29 -26.36 5.45
CA SER A 99 13.41 -25.25 5.79
C SER A 99 13.75 -24.62 7.13
N ILE A 100 13.64 -23.29 7.21
CA ILE A 100 13.79 -22.54 8.46
C ILE A 100 12.73 -21.43 8.55
N THR A 101 12.25 -21.20 9.76
CA THR A 101 11.39 -20.06 10.12
C THR A 101 12.10 -19.25 11.21
N VAL A 102 12.32 -17.97 10.94
CA VAL A 102 13.05 -17.06 11.84
C VAL A 102 12.21 -15.84 12.14
N LEU A 103 12.09 -15.49 13.41
CA LEU A 103 11.52 -14.22 13.83
C LEU A 103 12.61 -13.14 13.78
N LEU A 104 12.29 -12.06 13.08
CA LEU A 104 13.14 -10.91 12.84
C LEU A 104 12.51 -9.66 13.47
N LYS A 105 13.36 -8.74 13.93
CA LYS A 105 12.98 -7.38 14.30
C LYS A 105 13.76 -6.43 13.41
N GLY A 106 13.13 -5.42 12.80
CA GLY A 106 13.94 -4.49 12.02
C GLY A 106 14.65 -3.45 12.90
N LYS A 107 15.71 -2.86 12.34
CA LYS A 107 16.62 -1.97 13.09
C LYS A 107 16.09 -0.55 13.22
N LYS A 108 15.33 -0.08 12.23
CA LYS A 108 14.72 1.27 12.16
C LYS A 108 13.22 1.28 12.44
N TRP A 109 12.55 0.13 12.38
CA TRP A 109 11.12 -0.02 12.67
C TRP A 109 10.90 -1.02 13.81
N ALA A 110 9.89 -0.79 14.66
CA ALA A 110 9.66 -1.61 15.85
C ALA A 110 8.86 -2.90 15.60
N SER A 111 8.60 -3.25 14.33
CA SER A 111 7.77 -4.40 13.96
C SER A 111 8.58 -5.68 13.82
N TYR A 112 7.91 -6.80 14.12
CA TYR A 112 8.44 -8.14 13.97
C TYR A 112 7.98 -8.75 12.65
N LEU A 113 8.82 -9.58 12.03
CA LEU A 113 8.49 -10.35 10.85
C LEU A 113 8.92 -11.80 11.02
N ARG A 114 8.12 -12.73 10.52
CA ARG A 114 8.50 -14.13 10.38
C ARG A 114 9.01 -14.37 8.97
N ALA A 115 10.28 -14.67 8.84
CA ALA A 115 10.90 -15.04 7.58
C ALA A 115 10.90 -16.56 7.44
N GLU A 116 10.34 -17.07 6.34
CA GLU A 116 10.26 -18.50 6.03
C GLU A 116 11.05 -18.79 4.76
N MET A 117 12.14 -19.54 4.90
CA MET A 117 13.03 -19.92 3.80
C MET A 117 13.02 -21.44 3.62
N SER A 118 12.92 -21.87 2.36
CA SER A 118 13.16 -23.25 1.95
C SER A 118 14.28 -23.30 0.91
N VAL A 119 15.10 -24.35 0.96
CA VAL A 119 16.27 -24.54 0.09
C VAL A 119 16.30 -25.92 -0.56
N ASP A 120 16.94 -26.02 -1.73
CA ASP A 120 17.22 -27.32 -2.36
C ASP A 120 18.50 -27.93 -1.78
N VAL A 121 18.33 -28.88 -0.86
CA VAL A 121 19.45 -29.59 -0.20
C VAL A 121 20.17 -30.58 -1.11
N SER A 122 19.69 -30.81 -2.34
CA SER A 122 20.39 -31.66 -3.33
C SER A 122 21.49 -30.93 -4.09
N LYS A 123 21.59 -29.61 -3.92
CA LYS A 123 22.57 -28.74 -4.59
C LYS A 123 23.59 -28.21 -3.58
N ASP A 124 24.85 -28.16 -3.99
CA ASP A 124 25.94 -27.72 -3.13
C ASP A 124 25.80 -26.26 -2.67
N ASN A 125 25.19 -25.40 -3.50
CA ASN A 125 24.95 -23.99 -3.19
C ASN A 125 23.62 -23.73 -2.47
N LEU A 126 22.87 -24.77 -2.09
CA LEU A 126 21.64 -24.68 -1.29
C LEU A 126 20.67 -23.57 -1.75
N PRO A 127 20.34 -23.48 -3.05
CA PRO A 127 19.63 -22.34 -3.57
C PRO A 127 18.23 -22.27 -2.94
N ALA A 128 17.78 -21.06 -2.63
CA ALA A 128 16.45 -20.82 -2.12
C ALA A 128 15.42 -21.23 -3.19
N THR A 129 14.47 -22.07 -2.77
CA THR A 129 13.33 -22.52 -3.57
C THR A 129 12.04 -21.84 -3.14
N ARG A 130 12.03 -21.21 -1.96
CA ARG A 130 10.94 -20.38 -1.47
C ARG A 130 11.48 -19.42 -0.41
N PHE A 131 11.12 -18.14 -0.51
CA PHE A 131 11.41 -17.19 0.55
C PHE A 131 10.32 -16.13 0.67
N PHE A 132 9.73 -15.97 1.84
CA PHE A 132 8.68 -14.99 2.08
C PHE A 132 8.64 -14.54 3.53
N PHE A 133 8.04 -13.37 3.73
CA PHE A 133 7.81 -12.78 5.03
C PHE A 133 6.32 -12.87 5.38
N LYS A 134 6.06 -13.14 6.64
CA LYS A 134 4.76 -12.99 7.29
C LYS A 134 4.87 -11.93 8.37
N PRO A 135 3.78 -11.21 8.68
CA PRO A 135 3.71 -10.38 9.88
C PRO A 135 4.08 -11.21 11.13
N GLY A 136 4.84 -10.59 12.03
CA GLY A 136 5.19 -11.13 13.34
C GLY A 136 4.64 -10.22 14.43
N ASN A 137 4.19 -10.83 15.52
CA ASN A 137 3.79 -10.12 16.73
C ASN A 137 4.92 -10.19 17.76
N ILE A 138 4.91 -9.28 18.73
CA ILE A 138 5.80 -9.34 19.88
C ILE A 138 5.57 -10.68 20.60
N PRO A 139 6.59 -11.55 20.71
CA PRO A 139 6.49 -12.77 21.49
C PRO A 139 6.16 -12.43 22.95
N LEU A 140 5.19 -13.14 23.52
CA LEU A 140 4.74 -12.89 24.90
C LEU A 140 5.88 -12.92 25.92
N HIS A 141 6.87 -13.79 25.71
CA HIS A 141 8.02 -13.92 26.61
C HIS A 141 8.98 -12.71 26.57
N LEU A 142 8.91 -11.88 25.52
CA LEU A 142 9.65 -10.61 25.41
C LEU A 142 8.88 -9.43 26.01
N VAL A 143 7.60 -9.58 26.30
CA VAL A 143 6.83 -8.59 27.07
C VAL A 143 7.30 -8.68 28.52
N PRO A 144 7.75 -7.58 29.17
CA PRO A 144 8.13 -7.60 30.58
C PRO A 144 7.00 -8.04 31.52
N ASN A 145 7.35 -8.59 32.68
CA ASN A 145 6.35 -9.07 33.66
C ASN A 145 5.55 -7.91 34.29
N ASP A 146 6.19 -6.75 34.42
CA ASP A 146 5.66 -5.51 34.98
C ASP A 146 5.05 -4.58 33.91
N ASP A 147 5.08 -4.96 32.64
CA ASP A 147 4.45 -4.20 31.56
C ASP A 147 2.93 -4.14 31.79
N PRO A 148 2.32 -2.94 31.88
CA PRO A 148 0.89 -2.79 32.15
C PRO A 148 0.01 -3.44 31.08
N ARG A 149 0.56 -3.72 29.90
CA ARG A 149 -0.15 -4.29 28.75
C ARG A 149 -0.05 -5.81 28.72
N ARG A 150 0.78 -6.42 29.56
CA ARG A 150 1.03 -7.87 29.55
C ARG A 150 -0.25 -8.70 29.54
N LYS A 151 -1.24 -8.35 30.37
CA LYS A 151 -2.53 -9.05 30.40
C LYS A 151 -3.28 -9.00 29.07
N ALA A 152 -3.20 -7.89 28.34
CA ALA A 152 -3.79 -7.76 27.02
C ALA A 152 -3.05 -8.62 25.98
N TYR A 153 -1.72 -8.74 26.09
CA TYR A 153 -0.92 -9.66 25.28
C TYR A 153 -1.19 -11.13 25.60
N GLU A 154 -1.29 -11.50 26.88
CA GLU A 154 -1.65 -12.86 27.31
C GLU A 154 -3.01 -13.27 26.75
N LYS A 155 -3.99 -12.35 26.75
CA LYS A 155 -5.31 -12.57 26.19
C LYS A 155 -5.30 -12.63 24.66
N GLY A 156 -4.62 -11.70 23.99
CA GLY A 156 -4.58 -11.66 22.52
C GLY A 156 -3.85 -12.86 21.92
N LEU A 157 -2.70 -13.20 22.48
CA LEU A 157 -1.81 -14.27 21.99
C LEU A 157 -2.19 -15.67 22.53
N GLN A 158 -3.34 -15.81 23.18
CA GLN A 158 -3.80 -17.11 23.68
C GLN A 158 -3.93 -18.13 22.53
N PRO A 159 -3.65 -19.42 22.78
CA PRO A 159 -3.86 -20.46 21.77
C PRO A 159 -5.32 -20.56 21.34
N LEU A 160 -5.57 -20.70 20.05
CA LEU A 160 -6.90 -20.87 19.48
C LEU A 160 -7.51 -22.21 19.87
N THR A 161 -8.66 -22.15 20.54
CA THR A 161 -9.57 -23.27 20.74
C THR A 161 -10.56 -23.38 19.56
N PRO A 162 -11.30 -24.49 19.42
CA PRO A 162 -12.38 -24.58 18.42
C PRO A 162 -13.39 -23.43 18.53
N ALA A 163 -13.78 -23.06 19.76
CA ALA A 163 -14.71 -21.97 20.00
C ALA A 163 -14.15 -20.60 19.57
N LEU A 164 -12.85 -20.35 19.79
CA LEU A 164 -12.22 -19.10 19.36
C LEU A 164 -12.11 -19.00 17.83
N ARG A 165 -11.81 -20.11 17.14
CA ARG A 165 -11.84 -20.15 15.66
C ARG A 165 -13.23 -19.87 15.13
N GLU A 166 -14.24 -20.48 15.75
CA GLU A 166 -15.64 -20.29 15.38
C GLU A 166 -16.10 -18.84 15.58
N ALA A 167 -15.77 -18.20 16.72
CA ALA A 167 -16.12 -16.81 17.00
C ALA A 167 -15.59 -15.85 15.91
N VAL A 168 -14.31 -15.98 15.54
CA VAL A 168 -13.69 -15.16 14.50
C VAL A 168 -14.39 -15.33 13.15
N VAL A 169 -14.69 -16.57 12.74
CA VAL A 169 -15.39 -16.83 11.48
C VAL A 169 -16.83 -16.33 11.52
N GLN A 170 -17.54 -16.49 12.63
CA GLN A 170 -18.90 -16.00 12.80
C GLN A 170 -18.98 -14.47 12.73
N GLU A 171 -18.08 -13.75 13.42
CA GLU A 171 -18.07 -12.29 13.34
C GLU A 171 -17.68 -11.78 11.95
N LEU A 172 -16.64 -12.36 11.34
CA LEU A 172 -16.23 -12.02 9.98
C LEU A 172 -17.37 -12.22 8.98
N THR A 173 -18.02 -13.39 9.00
CA THR A 173 -19.14 -13.70 8.10
C THR A 173 -20.34 -12.79 8.36
N GLY A 174 -20.63 -12.47 9.62
CA GLY A 174 -21.68 -11.52 9.98
C GLY A 174 -21.44 -10.11 9.42
N ILE A 175 -20.20 -9.62 9.41
CA ILE A 175 -19.87 -8.32 8.79
C ILE A 175 -20.02 -8.42 7.28
N ILE A 176 -19.52 -9.47 6.64
CA ILE A 176 -19.63 -9.67 5.18
C ILE A 176 -21.10 -9.69 4.75
N GLN A 177 -21.96 -10.43 5.45
CA GLN A 177 -23.40 -10.48 5.13
C GLN A 177 -24.09 -9.12 5.21
N ARG A 178 -23.69 -8.28 6.16
CA ARG A 178 -24.32 -6.96 6.37
C ARG A 178 -23.78 -5.90 5.41
N GLU A 179 -22.46 -5.88 5.23
CA GLU A 179 -21.77 -4.72 4.68
C GLU A 179 -21.17 -4.95 3.30
N TYR A 180 -20.95 -6.20 2.88
CA TYR A 180 -20.26 -6.46 1.62
C TYR A 180 -21.06 -5.90 0.42
N ILE A 181 -20.35 -5.21 -0.47
CA ILE A 181 -20.94 -4.37 -1.51
C ILE A 181 -21.74 -5.16 -2.56
N ASP A 182 -21.29 -6.38 -2.89
CA ASP A 182 -21.97 -7.29 -3.81
C ASP A 182 -22.56 -8.48 -3.02
N VAL A 183 -23.87 -8.44 -2.81
CA VAL A 183 -24.57 -9.38 -1.92
C VAL A 183 -24.39 -10.84 -2.34
N GLU A 184 -24.33 -11.14 -3.63
CA GLU A 184 -24.20 -12.51 -4.14
C GLU A 184 -22.77 -13.03 -3.94
N ILE A 185 -21.77 -12.21 -4.24
CA ILE A 185 -20.37 -12.54 -3.95
C ILE A 185 -20.15 -12.68 -2.44
N GLY A 186 -20.74 -11.79 -1.63
CA GLY A 186 -20.69 -11.84 -0.17
C GLY A 186 -21.26 -13.15 0.37
N ALA A 187 -22.41 -13.60 -0.14
CA ALA A 187 -23.01 -14.88 0.23
C ALA A 187 -22.12 -16.08 -0.14
N THR A 188 -21.46 -16.03 -1.30
CA THR A 188 -20.51 -17.07 -1.73
C THR A 188 -19.32 -17.16 -0.79
N ILE A 189 -18.73 -16.01 -0.42
CA ILE A 189 -17.62 -15.95 0.54
C ILE A 189 -18.01 -16.58 1.89
N VAL A 190 -19.20 -16.25 2.38
CA VAL A 190 -19.72 -16.77 3.66
C VAL A 190 -19.87 -18.28 3.60
N SER A 191 -20.49 -18.82 2.54
CA SER A 191 -20.66 -20.27 2.37
C SER A 191 -19.31 -20.99 2.42
N THR A 192 -18.30 -20.49 1.71
CA THR A 192 -16.98 -21.14 1.71
C THR A 192 -16.29 -21.11 3.06
N LEU A 193 -16.35 -19.98 3.78
CA LEU A 193 -15.75 -19.91 5.12
C LEU A 193 -16.43 -20.92 6.07
N GLN A 194 -17.75 -21.04 5.99
CA GLN A 194 -18.52 -21.99 6.78
C GLN A 194 -18.22 -23.45 6.39
N GLU A 195 -18.14 -23.77 5.10
CA GLU A 195 -17.76 -25.10 4.61
C GLU A 195 -16.33 -25.47 5.02
N SER A 196 -15.40 -24.52 4.96
CA SER A 196 -14.02 -24.73 5.40
C SER A 196 -13.92 -25.01 6.90
N MET A 197 -14.73 -24.33 7.71
CA MET A 197 -14.88 -24.65 9.13
C MET A 197 -15.45 -26.05 9.35
N GLN A 198 -16.52 -26.42 8.64
CA GLN A 198 -17.17 -27.73 8.78
C GLN A 198 -16.29 -28.90 8.33
N ASN A 199 -15.47 -28.68 7.30
CA ASN A 199 -14.54 -29.68 6.78
C ASN A 199 -13.25 -29.81 7.61
N GLY A 200 -13.12 -29.07 8.71
CA GLY A 200 -11.98 -29.15 9.62
C GLY A 200 -10.69 -28.52 9.06
N THR A 201 -10.78 -27.66 8.04
CA THR A 201 -9.62 -26.99 7.40
C THR A 201 -8.73 -26.28 8.43
N PHE A 202 -9.32 -25.76 9.50
CA PHE A 202 -8.65 -24.94 10.51
C PHE A 202 -8.36 -25.66 11.83
N ASP A 203 -8.72 -26.93 11.97
CA ASP A 203 -8.76 -27.63 13.27
C ASP A 203 -7.41 -27.70 13.99
N ASN A 204 -6.34 -27.84 13.21
CA ASN A 204 -4.98 -27.96 13.71
C ASN A 204 -4.29 -26.60 13.93
N ILE A 205 -4.95 -25.48 13.63
CA ILE A 205 -4.36 -24.15 13.75
C ILE A 205 -4.63 -23.56 15.12
N THR A 206 -3.59 -23.49 15.94
CA THR A 206 -3.64 -22.99 17.32
C THR A 206 -3.08 -21.57 17.47
N ASN A 207 -2.42 -21.03 16.45
CA ASN A 207 -1.86 -19.68 16.46
C ASN A 207 -2.74 -18.71 15.67
N SER A 208 -3.13 -17.58 16.26
CA SER A 208 -4.00 -16.57 15.65
C SER A 208 -3.44 -15.94 14.37
N GLN A 209 -2.12 -15.71 14.29
CA GLN A 209 -1.52 -15.19 13.06
C GLN A 209 -1.60 -16.21 11.93
N ASP A 210 -1.28 -17.47 12.20
CA ASP A 210 -1.35 -18.54 11.19
C ASP A 210 -2.80 -18.76 10.73
N PHE A 211 -3.76 -18.64 11.66
CA PHE A 211 -5.18 -18.71 11.33
C PHE A 211 -5.62 -17.54 10.45
N SER A 212 -5.19 -16.31 10.74
CA SER A 212 -5.48 -15.14 9.90
C SER A 212 -4.96 -15.30 8.47
N ILE A 213 -3.77 -15.90 8.32
CA ILE A 213 -3.15 -16.16 7.02
C ILE A 213 -3.90 -17.26 6.26
N GLU A 214 -4.34 -18.32 6.93
CA GLU A 214 -5.12 -19.38 6.27
C GLU A 214 -6.54 -18.90 5.90
N LEU A 215 -7.16 -18.06 6.73
CA LEU A 215 -8.42 -17.38 6.38
C LEU A 215 -8.23 -16.50 5.14
N PHE A 216 -7.21 -15.65 5.13
CA PHE A 216 -6.89 -14.81 3.98
C PHE A 216 -6.64 -15.66 2.72
N SER A 217 -5.88 -16.75 2.84
CA SER A 217 -5.59 -17.67 1.73
C SER A 217 -6.85 -18.36 1.20
N THR A 218 -7.75 -18.75 2.09
CA THR A 218 -9.05 -19.34 1.73
C THR A 218 -9.92 -18.36 0.96
N LEU A 219 -9.98 -17.11 1.41
CA LEU A 219 -10.70 -16.04 0.70
C LEU A 219 -10.10 -15.76 -0.67
N HIS A 220 -8.77 -15.70 -0.77
CA HIS A 220 -8.09 -15.38 -2.02
C HIS A 220 -8.25 -16.46 -3.09
N ARG A 221 -8.36 -17.75 -2.70
CA ARG A 221 -8.61 -18.88 -3.62
C ARG A 221 -9.97 -18.80 -4.32
N LEU A 222 -10.97 -18.19 -3.69
CA LEU A 222 -12.33 -18.07 -4.24
C LEU A 222 -12.42 -17.00 -5.33
N ASN A 223 -11.85 -15.83 -5.05
CA ASN A 223 -11.91 -14.71 -5.95
C ASN A 223 -10.81 -13.68 -5.62
N HIS A 224 -9.90 -13.48 -6.57
CA HIS A 224 -8.85 -12.47 -6.46
C HIS A 224 -9.41 -11.04 -6.31
N THR A 225 -10.68 -10.79 -6.66
CA THR A 225 -11.34 -9.47 -6.58
C THR A 225 -12.21 -9.27 -5.33
N ALA A 226 -12.30 -10.27 -4.44
CA ALA A 226 -13.15 -10.20 -3.24
C ALA A 226 -12.78 -9.03 -2.31
N GLY A 227 -11.51 -8.63 -2.25
CA GLY A 227 -11.07 -7.45 -1.48
C GLY A 227 -11.31 -7.51 0.03
N VAL A 228 -11.82 -8.64 0.56
CA VAL A 228 -11.93 -8.90 2.00
C VAL A 228 -10.53 -9.18 2.53
N PHE A 229 -10.16 -8.52 3.62
CA PHE A 229 -8.96 -8.86 4.36
C PHE A 229 -9.29 -9.16 5.82
N ILE A 230 -8.47 -10.02 6.41
CA ILE A 230 -8.45 -10.27 7.84
C ILE A 230 -7.00 -10.32 8.30
N ALA A 231 -6.74 -9.68 9.42
CA ALA A 231 -5.42 -9.61 10.01
C ALA A 231 -5.50 -9.80 11.53
N PHE A 232 -4.47 -10.44 12.07
CA PHE A 232 -4.23 -10.51 13.50
C PHE A 232 -2.85 -9.92 13.79
N SER A 233 -2.82 -8.81 14.51
CA SER A 233 -1.59 -8.05 14.76
C SER A 233 -1.58 -7.47 16.17
N ASP A 234 -0.41 -7.17 16.69
CA ASP A 234 -0.28 -6.41 17.94
C ASP A 234 -1.14 -5.14 17.87
N PRO A 235 -1.94 -4.86 18.91
CA PRO A 235 -2.73 -3.64 18.94
C PRO A 235 -1.76 -2.48 18.99
N LEU A 236 -2.02 -1.48 18.15
CA LEU A 236 -1.30 -0.21 18.18
C LEU A 236 -1.53 0.44 19.55
N ILE A 237 -0.57 0.27 20.45
CA ILE A 237 -0.70 0.71 21.83
C ILE A 237 -0.64 2.23 21.85
N GLY A 238 -1.77 2.83 22.18
CA GLY A 238 -1.86 4.25 22.53
C GLY A 238 -3.22 4.71 23.04
N THR A 239 -4.06 3.84 23.61
CA THR A 239 -5.43 4.27 23.97
C THR A 239 -5.95 3.81 25.34
N GLU A 240 -5.14 3.23 26.23
CA GLU A 240 -5.66 2.74 27.52
C GLU A 240 -4.87 3.06 28.79
N SER A 241 -3.70 3.71 28.72
CA SER A 241 -3.21 4.45 29.87
C SER A 241 -3.94 5.79 29.90
N GLY A 242 -4.55 6.13 31.04
CA GLY A 242 -5.34 7.36 31.26
C GLY A 242 -4.59 8.68 31.15
N ASP A 243 -3.46 8.72 30.44
CA ASP A 243 -2.78 9.92 29.98
C ASP A 243 -2.89 9.97 28.45
N ALA A 244 -4.04 10.45 27.98
CA ALA A 244 -4.22 10.85 26.58
C ALA A 244 -3.21 11.94 26.15
N ALA A 245 -2.49 12.53 27.10
CA ALA A 245 -1.50 13.57 26.90
C ALA A 245 -0.15 13.10 26.32
N GLU A 246 0.22 11.82 26.42
CA GLU A 246 1.55 11.35 25.93
C GLU A 246 1.55 10.78 24.50
N LEU A 247 0.38 10.53 23.91
CA LEU A 247 0.23 10.41 22.44
C LEU A 247 -0.18 11.73 21.77
N GLU A 248 -0.35 12.79 22.55
CA GLU A 248 -0.35 14.18 22.12
C GLU A 248 1.08 14.78 22.09
N SER A 249 2.12 14.00 21.80
CA SER A 249 3.09 14.57 20.85
C SER A 249 2.40 14.42 19.50
N PRO A 250 1.90 15.50 18.87
CA PRO A 250 1.55 15.43 17.46
C PRO A 250 2.73 14.75 16.80
N ARG A 251 2.48 13.58 16.20
CA ARG A 251 3.50 12.92 15.41
C ARG A 251 4.03 13.98 14.47
N LYS A 252 5.34 14.04 14.30
CA LYS A 252 6.00 14.91 13.33
C LYS A 252 5.71 14.39 11.91
N LEU A 253 4.46 14.01 11.61
CA LEU A 253 4.00 13.49 10.34
C LEU A 253 4.36 14.48 9.25
N PHE A 254 4.19 15.78 9.53
CA PHE A 254 4.66 16.82 8.65
C PHE A 254 6.18 16.73 8.39
N GLU A 255 7.03 16.61 9.42
CA GLU A 255 8.48 16.53 9.23
C GLU A 255 8.91 15.24 8.51
N GLU A 256 8.29 14.09 8.83
CA GLU A 256 8.52 12.81 8.16
C GLU A 256 8.16 12.88 6.67
N LEU A 257 7.02 13.49 6.36
CA LEU A 257 6.60 13.73 4.98
C LEU A 257 7.52 14.75 4.30
N GLN A 258 7.95 15.80 5.01
CA GLN A 258 8.86 16.82 4.49
C GLN A 258 10.20 16.21 4.07
N GLU A 259 10.80 15.33 4.88
CA GLU A 259 12.02 14.59 4.51
C GLU A 259 11.86 13.77 3.22
N ARG A 260 10.63 13.30 2.97
CA ARG A 260 10.22 12.50 1.81
C ARG A 260 9.59 13.35 0.70
N ASN A 261 9.69 14.67 0.79
CA ASN A 261 9.10 15.61 -0.18
C ASN A 261 7.61 15.35 -0.44
N PHE A 262 6.86 15.00 0.61
CA PHE A 262 5.43 14.65 0.56
C PHE A 262 5.08 13.58 -0.48
N HIS A 263 6.03 12.68 -0.75
CA HIS A 263 5.97 11.61 -1.76
C HIS A 263 5.98 12.06 -3.22
N PHE A 264 6.35 13.31 -3.49
CA PHE A 264 6.75 13.76 -4.82
C PHE A 264 8.21 13.37 -5.09
N ASP A 265 8.50 12.95 -6.31
CA ASP A 265 9.89 12.75 -6.71
C ASP A 265 10.64 14.09 -6.73
N LYS A 266 11.93 14.07 -6.41
CA LYS A 266 12.77 15.28 -6.43
C LYS A 266 13.11 15.71 -7.87
N ASN A 267 12.90 14.86 -8.86
CA ASN A 267 13.20 15.09 -10.27
C ASN A 267 12.09 15.86 -11.02
N ILE A 268 11.45 16.84 -10.39
CA ILE A 268 10.58 17.78 -11.11
C ILE A 268 11.43 18.51 -12.15
N SER A 269 11.02 18.48 -13.43
CA SER A 269 11.83 18.99 -14.54
C SER A 269 11.07 19.97 -15.41
N PHE A 270 11.78 20.95 -15.97
CA PHE A 270 11.24 21.94 -16.89
C PHE A 270 12.00 21.89 -18.21
N ASP A 271 11.34 21.38 -19.25
CA ASP A 271 11.90 21.29 -20.59
C ASP A 271 11.55 22.55 -21.39
N THR A 272 12.58 23.33 -21.70
CA THR A 272 12.52 24.52 -22.55
C THR A 272 13.21 24.33 -23.90
N SER A 273 13.77 23.14 -24.12
CA SER A 273 14.57 22.79 -25.30
C SER A 273 13.72 22.20 -26.42
N SER A 274 12.65 21.49 -26.07
CA SER A 274 11.76 20.83 -27.02
C SER A 274 10.94 21.78 -27.88
N LEU A 275 10.60 22.96 -27.34
CA LEU A 275 9.88 24.01 -28.05
C LEU A 275 10.36 25.37 -27.54
N PRO A 276 11.25 26.06 -28.28
CA PRO A 276 11.80 27.34 -27.84
C PRO A 276 10.72 28.36 -27.47
N GLY A 277 10.84 28.98 -26.29
CA GLY A 277 9.87 29.96 -25.79
C GLY A 277 8.67 29.35 -25.07
N ARG A 278 8.55 28.02 -25.02
CA ARG A 278 7.55 27.29 -24.24
C ARG A 278 8.23 26.39 -23.22
N THR A 279 7.54 26.15 -22.12
CA THR A 279 8.02 25.28 -21.03
C THR A 279 7.07 24.10 -20.85
N ILE A 280 7.61 22.89 -20.89
CA ILE A 280 6.88 21.66 -20.55
C ILE A 280 7.40 21.17 -19.20
N ALA A 281 6.55 21.19 -18.17
CA ALA A 281 6.92 20.69 -16.85
C ALA A 281 6.57 19.21 -16.70
N THR A 282 7.40 18.44 -15.99
CA THR A 282 7.08 17.09 -15.53
C THR A 282 7.01 17.07 -14.01
N LEU A 283 5.89 16.57 -13.49
CA LEU A 283 5.61 16.42 -12.06
C LEU A 283 5.44 14.93 -11.72
N PRO A 284 6.48 14.26 -11.19
CA PRO A 284 6.36 12.87 -10.78
C PRO A 284 5.78 12.75 -9.36
N ILE A 285 4.75 11.92 -9.20
CA ILE A 285 4.05 11.69 -7.93
C ILE A 285 4.13 10.20 -7.60
N ASN A 286 4.86 9.83 -6.55
CA ASN A 286 5.11 8.43 -6.19
C ASN A 286 4.09 7.88 -5.18
N SER A 287 3.40 8.74 -4.44
CA SER A 287 2.26 8.42 -3.56
C SER A 287 1.52 9.69 -3.17
N PHE A 288 0.33 9.57 -2.59
CA PHE A 288 -0.46 10.69 -2.06
C PHE A 288 -0.43 10.70 -0.53
N ALA A 289 0.13 11.78 0.05
CA ALA A 289 0.28 11.94 1.49
C ALA A 289 -1.06 11.85 2.26
N PRO A 290 -1.09 11.34 3.50
CA PRO A 290 -2.30 11.30 4.33
C PRO A 290 -2.74 12.71 4.75
N THR A 291 -3.97 13.09 4.42
CA THR A 291 -4.53 14.42 4.73
C THR A 291 -5.95 14.38 5.33
N ASN A 292 -6.53 13.20 5.53
CA ASN A 292 -7.80 13.10 6.27
C ASN A 292 -7.64 13.64 7.71
N PRO A 293 -8.44 14.65 8.11
CA PRO A 293 -8.39 15.23 9.45
C PRO A 293 -8.62 14.23 10.60
N GLU A 294 -9.29 13.09 10.33
CA GLU A 294 -9.52 12.05 11.35
C GLU A 294 -8.23 11.42 11.87
N TYR A 295 -7.15 11.44 11.09
CA TYR A 295 -5.88 10.81 11.45
C TYR A 295 -4.63 11.65 11.15
N ALA A 296 -4.75 12.78 10.45
CA ALA A 296 -3.67 13.72 10.18
C ALA A 296 -3.95 15.09 10.82
N SER A 297 -3.43 15.30 12.03
CA SER A 297 -3.56 16.57 12.77
C SER A 297 -2.93 17.76 12.03
N ASP A 298 -1.88 17.51 11.24
CA ASP A 298 -1.17 18.53 10.45
C ASP A 298 -1.70 18.64 9.02
N SER A 299 -2.91 18.14 8.74
CA SER A 299 -3.49 18.08 7.39
C SER A 299 -3.43 19.41 6.64
N GLU A 300 -3.74 20.54 7.27
CA GLU A 300 -3.66 21.86 6.64
C GLU A 300 -2.23 22.23 6.22
N GLN A 301 -1.23 21.94 7.06
CA GLN A 301 0.18 22.21 6.74
C GLN A 301 0.66 21.29 5.60
N ILE A 302 0.27 20.02 5.64
CA ILE A 302 0.59 19.05 4.58
C ILE A 302 -0.02 19.52 3.25
N LEU A 303 -1.29 19.93 3.23
CA LEU A 303 -1.97 20.43 2.04
C LEU A 303 -1.34 21.73 1.51
N ALA A 304 -0.90 22.62 2.39
CA ALA A 304 -0.15 23.82 1.99
C ALA A 304 1.15 23.46 1.27
N ALA A 305 1.95 22.56 1.83
CA ALA A 305 3.21 22.12 1.22
C ALA A 305 3.00 21.36 -0.10
N VAL A 306 1.99 20.49 -0.17
CA VAL A 306 1.56 19.83 -1.42
C VAL A 306 1.15 20.89 -2.46
N GLY A 307 0.40 21.91 -2.04
CA GLY A 307 -0.03 23.01 -2.89
C GLY A 307 1.13 23.83 -3.46
N GLU A 308 2.18 24.07 -2.68
CA GLU A 308 3.41 24.72 -3.15
C GLU A 308 4.11 23.90 -4.24
N ILE A 309 4.24 22.58 -4.04
CA ILE A 309 4.86 21.68 -5.02
C ILE A 309 4.05 21.66 -6.32
N VAL A 310 2.72 21.52 -6.25
CA VAL A 310 1.85 21.53 -7.43
C VAL A 310 1.87 22.89 -8.13
N SER A 311 1.89 23.99 -7.37
CA SER A 311 1.99 25.35 -7.92
C SER A 311 3.33 25.61 -8.62
N SER A 312 4.41 24.89 -8.25
CA SER A 312 5.72 25.05 -8.87
C SER A 312 5.72 24.76 -10.37
N VAL A 313 4.80 23.92 -10.85
CA VAL A 313 4.63 23.63 -12.29
C VAL A 313 3.51 24.45 -12.94
N GLY A 314 2.79 25.27 -12.16
CA GLY A 314 1.62 26.03 -12.61
C GLY A 314 1.93 27.06 -13.70
N SER A 315 3.17 27.57 -13.75
CA SER A 315 3.60 28.56 -14.75
C SER A 315 4.00 27.96 -16.11
N ALA A 316 4.18 26.64 -16.20
CA ALA A 316 4.53 25.97 -17.45
C ALA A 316 3.42 26.10 -18.51
N ASP A 317 3.75 25.93 -19.78
CA ASP A 317 2.79 25.97 -20.89
C ASP A 317 2.04 24.64 -21.04
N ALA A 318 2.69 23.52 -20.70
CA ALA A 318 2.09 22.20 -20.62
C ALA A 318 2.66 21.42 -19.42
N VAL A 319 1.89 20.48 -18.88
CA VAL A 319 2.29 19.67 -17.71
C VAL A 319 2.11 18.17 -17.97
N ILE A 320 3.15 17.40 -17.67
CA ILE A 320 3.15 15.94 -17.67
C ILE A 320 3.14 15.48 -16.21
N ILE A 321 2.09 14.78 -15.78
CA ILE A 321 2.02 14.15 -14.46
C ILE A 321 2.52 12.71 -14.61
N ASP A 322 3.61 12.37 -13.93
CA ASP A 322 4.16 11.01 -14.01
C ASP A 322 3.71 10.16 -12.81
N LEU A 323 2.81 9.21 -13.06
CA LEU A 323 2.27 8.27 -12.06
C LEU A 323 2.81 6.85 -12.24
N ARG A 324 3.81 6.62 -13.10
CA ARG A 324 4.38 5.27 -13.34
C ARG A 324 4.99 4.67 -12.08
N GLY A 325 5.54 5.51 -11.20
CA GLY A 325 6.06 5.13 -9.88
C GLY A 325 5.04 5.23 -8.74
N ASN A 326 3.75 5.45 -9.04
CA ASN A 326 2.74 5.75 -8.02
C ASN A 326 2.14 4.49 -7.39
N HIS A 327 2.22 4.37 -6.06
CA HIS A 327 1.74 3.20 -5.32
C HIS A 327 0.47 3.47 -4.49
N GLY A 328 -0.31 4.50 -4.83
CA GLY A 328 -1.55 4.87 -4.13
C GLY A 328 -1.35 5.99 -3.12
N GLY A 329 -2.10 5.94 -2.01
CA GLY A 329 -2.14 7.00 -0.99
C GLY A 329 -3.56 7.46 -0.66
N ASP A 330 -3.69 8.66 -0.10
CA ASP A 330 -4.96 9.21 0.37
C ASP A 330 -5.73 9.94 -0.75
N SER A 331 -6.97 9.52 -1.02
CA SER A 331 -7.87 10.16 -1.99
C SER A 331 -8.25 11.60 -1.62
N ASN A 332 -8.14 12.04 -0.36
CA ASN A 332 -8.33 13.45 -0.01
C ASN A 332 -7.25 14.34 -0.64
N THR A 333 -6.00 13.86 -0.65
CA THR A 333 -4.89 14.54 -1.32
C THR A 333 -5.05 14.52 -2.83
N VAL A 334 -5.57 13.43 -3.40
CA VAL A 334 -5.95 13.38 -4.83
C VAL A 334 -6.98 14.47 -5.15
N ALA A 335 -8.08 14.54 -4.39
CA ALA A 335 -9.13 15.53 -4.58
C ALA A 335 -8.60 16.97 -4.46
N PHE A 336 -7.71 17.22 -3.49
CA PHE A 336 -7.02 18.51 -3.35
C PHE A 336 -6.19 18.85 -4.58
N ILE A 337 -5.30 17.95 -5.03
CA ILE A 337 -4.46 18.18 -6.22
C ILE A 337 -5.32 18.40 -7.46
N LEU A 338 -6.39 17.62 -7.66
CA LEU A 338 -7.32 17.78 -8.78
C LEU A 338 -7.95 19.18 -8.84
N SER A 339 -8.04 19.92 -7.73
CA SER A 339 -8.50 21.31 -7.70
C SER A 339 -7.65 22.26 -8.55
N TYR A 340 -6.36 21.96 -8.72
CA TYR A 340 -5.43 22.74 -9.55
C TYR A 340 -5.65 22.51 -11.05
N PHE A 341 -6.33 21.43 -11.43
CA PHE A 341 -6.52 20.98 -12.81
C PHE A 341 -7.97 21.09 -13.30
N LEU A 342 -8.94 20.90 -12.39
CA LEU A 342 -10.36 20.71 -12.72
C LEU A 342 -11.27 21.87 -12.30
N TYR A 343 -10.69 23.05 -12.03
CA TYR A 343 -11.46 24.23 -11.67
C TYR A 343 -12.56 24.56 -12.70
N ASP A 344 -13.77 24.78 -12.21
CA ASP A 344 -14.96 25.00 -13.03
C ASP A 344 -15.82 26.18 -12.56
N GLY A 345 -15.33 26.94 -11.58
CA GLY A 345 -16.07 28.04 -10.96
C GLY A 345 -17.16 27.62 -9.98
N SER A 346 -17.29 26.33 -9.65
CA SER A 346 -18.25 25.86 -8.65
C SER A 346 -17.87 26.34 -7.24
N PRO A 347 -18.80 26.97 -6.49
CA PRO A 347 -18.54 27.42 -5.12
C PRO A 347 -18.40 26.25 -4.12
N ASN A 348 -18.84 25.05 -4.50
CA ASN A 348 -18.72 23.84 -3.68
C ASN A 348 -17.62 22.91 -4.21
N GLY A 349 -16.84 23.38 -5.18
CA GLY A 349 -15.93 22.53 -5.95
C GLY A 349 -16.67 21.62 -6.92
N ARG A 350 -15.91 20.91 -7.74
CA ARG A 350 -16.41 19.96 -8.73
C ARG A 350 -16.65 18.62 -8.06
N HIS A 351 -17.84 18.03 -8.28
CA HIS A 351 -18.17 16.69 -7.80
C HIS A 351 -17.36 15.62 -8.55
N LEU A 352 -16.62 14.78 -7.82
CA LEU A 352 -15.75 13.75 -8.39
C LEU A 352 -16.41 12.37 -8.32
N THR A 353 -16.68 11.88 -7.10
CA THR A 353 -17.07 10.49 -6.87
C THR A 353 -18.03 10.38 -5.69
N ASP A 354 -19.07 9.57 -5.83
CA ASP A 354 -19.92 9.11 -4.74
C ASP A 354 -19.50 7.73 -4.24
N PHE A 355 -19.53 7.53 -2.92
CA PHE A 355 -19.32 6.24 -2.29
C PHE A 355 -20.65 5.71 -1.78
N ILE A 356 -21.15 4.67 -2.44
CA ILE A 356 -22.50 4.15 -2.26
C ILE A 356 -22.42 2.77 -1.60
N ASP A 357 -23.25 2.52 -0.60
CA ASP A 357 -23.34 1.19 0.04
C ASP A 357 -24.22 0.21 -0.75
N ASN A 358 -24.31 -1.02 -0.25
CA ASN A 358 -25.12 -2.09 -0.84
C ASN A 358 -26.64 -1.82 -0.79
N SER A 359 -27.10 -0.83 -0.02
CA SER A 359 -28.50 -0.37 -0.01
C SER A 359 -28.79 0.70 -1.05
N GLY A 360 -27.76 1.21 -1.73
CA GLY A 360 -27.86 2.32 -2.67
C GLY A 360 -27.76 3.70 -2.00
N LYS A 361 -27.46 3.78 -0.70
CA LYS A 361 -27.30 5.04 0.01
C LYS A 361 -25.90 5.60 -0.23
N VAL A 362 -25.83 6.88 -0.61
CA VAL A 362 -24.58 7.66 -0.65
C VAL A 362 -24.11 7.88 0.79
N ASN A 363 -22.99 7.27 1.16
CA ASN A 363 -22.38 7.44 2.48
C ASN A 363 -21.54 8.71 2.54
N ARG A 364 -20.81 8.99 1.46
CA ARG A 364 -20.01 10.20 1.30
C ARG A 364 -19.73 10.48 -0.18
N SER A 365 -19.31 11.70 -0.44
CA SER A 365 -18.96 12.19 -1.77
C SER A 365 -17.62 12.93 -1.71
N MET A 366 -16.84 12.85 -2.77
CA MET A 366 -15.60 13.61 -2.93
C MET A 366 -15.81 14.75 -3.93
N TYR A 367 -15.22 15.90 -3.60
CA TYR A 367 -15.25 17.11 -4.40
C TYR A 367 -13.83 17.68 -4.47
N THR A 368 -13.52 18.42 -5.52
CA THR A 368 -12.35 19.30 -5.50
C THR A 368 -12.54 20.41 -4.46
N THR A 369 -11.45 21.01 -4.00
CA THR A 369 -11.48 22.22 -3.18
C THR A 369 -11.83 23.44 -4.06
N PRO A 370 -12.77 24.31 -3.65
CA PRO A 370 -12.99 25.60 -4.30
C PRO A 370 -11.70 26.43 -4.38
N LEU A 371 -11.52 27.17 -5.47
CA LEU A 371 -10.28 27.92 -5.71
C LEU A 371 -10.00 28.96 -4.62
N GLU A 372 -11.03 29.61 -4.09
CA GLU A 372 -10.92 30.58 -3.00
C GLU A 372 -10.50 29.96 -1.65
N LEU A 373 -10.56 28.63 -1.52
CA LEU A 373 -10.13 27.90 -0.32
C LEU A 373 -8.75 27.24 -0.49
N LEU A 374 -8.12 27.39 -1.65
CA LEU A 374 -6.74 26.92 -1.84
C LEU A 374 -5.74 27.82 -1.10
N PRO A 375 -4.58 27.29 -0.67
CA PRO A 375 -3.55 28.07 0.02
C PRO A 375 -3.11 29.32 -0.77
N GLY A 376 -2.76 30.39 -0.06
CA GLY A 376 -2.25 31.61 -0.68
C GLY A 376 -0.99 31.36 -1.52
N GLY A 377 -0.88 32.02 -2.68
CA GLY A 377 0.22 31.76 -3.63
C GLY A 377 0.01 30.55 -4.54
N THR A 378 -1.18 29.94 -4.49
CA THR A 378 -1.59 28.88 -5.44
C THR A 378 -1.59 29.39 -6.87
N GLU A 379 -0.97 28.63 -7.78
CA GLU A 379 -0.97 28.83 -9.23
C GLU A 379 -1.74 27.69 -9.92
N PRO A 380 -3.07 27.81 -10.11
CA PRO A 380 -3.84 26.80 -10.84
C PRO A 380 -3.38 26.75 -12.31
N LEU A 381 -3.33 25.55 -12.90
CA LEU A 381 -2.89 25.39 -14.29
C LEU A 381 -3.91 25.96 -15.30
N GLY A 382 -5.11 26.31 -14.85
CA GLY A 382 -6.22 26.70 -15.71
C GLY A 382 -6.79 25.53 -16.51
N THR A 383 -7.83 25.83 -17.29
CA THR A 383 -8.59 24.82 -18.06
C THR A 383 -8.07 24.62 -19.47
N SER A 384 -7.17 25.48 -19.95
CA SER A 384 -6.72 25.46 -21.33
C SER A 384 -5.38 24.74 -21.53
N LYS A 385 -4.45 24.78 -20.58
CA LYS A 385 -3.09 24.22 -20.78
C LYS A 385 -3.11 22.70 -21.01
N PRO A 386 -2.36 22.16 -22.01
CA PRO A 386 -2.25 20.72 -22.22
C PRO A 386 -1.77 20.00 -20.95
N VAL A 387 -2.43 18.88 -20.62
CA VAL A 387 -2.01 18.00 -19.52
C VAL A 387 -1.98 16.56 -20.00
N PHE A 388 -0.91 15.87 -19.64
CA PHE A 388 -0.70 14.46 -19.96
C PHE A 388 -0.44 13.71 -18.65
N VAL A 389 -0.88 12.45 -18.58
CA VAL A 389 -0.65 11.61 -17.40
C VAL A 389 0.04 10.33 -17.86
N LEU A 390 1.16 10.00 -17.25
CA LEU A 390 1.88 8.75 -17.51
C LEU A 390 1.46 7.69 -16.50
N THR A 391 1.07 6.51 -16.98
CA THR A 391 0.67 5.37 -16.14
C THR A 391 1.45 4.11 -16.51
N SER A 392 1.64 3.21 -15.55
CA SER A 392 2.25 1.89 -15.77
C SER A 392 1.48 0.81 -15.03
N ASN A 393 1.77 -0.46 -15.33
CA ASN A 393 1.13 -1.60 -14.66
C ASN A 393 1.36 -1.67 -13.13
N THR A 394 2.16 -0.77 -12.56
CA THR A 394 2.34 -0.58 -11.11
C THR A 394 1.54 0.57 -10.52
N THR A 395 0.98 1.46 -11.35
CA THR A 395 0.11 2.57 -10.90
C THR A 395 -1.12 2.01 -10.18
N PHE A 396 -1.24 2.33 -8.88
CA PHE A 396 -2.21 1.70 -7.98
C PHE A 396 -3.09 2.72 -7.24
N GLY A 397 -4.35 2.36 -6.97
CA GLY A 397 -5.19 3.02 -5.97
C GLY A 397 -5.45 4.51 -6.25
N ALA A 398 -4.97 5.40 -5.38
CA ALA A 398 -5.13 6.85 -5.55
C ALA A 398 -4.43 7.41 -6.82
N GLY A 399 -3.38 6.75 -7.35
CA GLY A 399 -2.84 7.08 -8.67
C GLY A 399 -3.83 6.81 -9.80
N GLU A 400 -4.58 5.71 -9.69
CA GLU A 400 -5.66 5.37 -10.62
C GLU A 400 -6.84 6.33 -10.47
N ASP A 401 -7.19 6.72 -9.23
CA ASP A 401 -8.21 7.74 -8.93
C ASP A 401 -7.89 9.05 -9.66
N MET A 402 -6.65 9.56 -9.52
CA MET A 402 -6.23 10.80 -10.18
C MET A 402 -6.29 10.69 -11.72
N ALA A 403 -5.72 9.63 -12.30
CA ALA A 403 -5.71 9.42 -13.75
C ALA A 403 -7.15 9.30 -14.30
N TYR A 404 -7.99 8.52 -13.63
CA TYR A 404 -9.37 8.30 -14.04
C TYR A 404 -10.20 9.59 -13.99
N ASN A 405 -10.07 10.42 -12.95
CA ASN A 405 -10.75 11.71 -12.90
C ASN A 405 -10.30 12.62 -14.05
N LEU A 406 -8.99 12.77 -14.26
CA LEU A 406 -8.48 13.63 -15.33
C LEU A 406 -8.91 13.15 -16.73
N GLN A 407 -8.98 11.84 -16.94
CA GLN A 407 -9.49 11.25 -18.18
C GLN A 407 -11.01 11.46 -18.34
N ALA A 408 -11.79 11.12 -17.32
CA ALA A 408 -13.25 11.20 -17.35
C ALA A 408 -13.76 12.63 -17.54
N PHE A 409 -13.08 13.62 -16.96
CA PHE A 409 -13.35 15.04 -17.18
C PHE A 409 -12.74 15.60 -18.48
N LYS A 410 -12.10 14.75 -19.30
CA LYS A 410 -11.41 15.14 -20.55
C LYS A 410 -10.39 16.25 -20.34
N ARG A 411 -9.73 16.25 -19.18
CA ARG A 411 -8.73 17.25 -18.81
C ARG A 411 -7.33 16.85 -19.25
N ALA A 412 -7.05 15.55 -19.31
CA ALA A 412 -5.74 15.04 -19.69
C ALA A 412 -5.84 13.84 -20.64
N THR A 413 -4.77 13.64 -21.39
CA THR A 413 -4.54 12.42 -22.18
C THR A 413 -3.71 11.44 -21.36
N ILE A 414 -4.21 10.22 -21.17
CA ILE A 414 -3.53 9.14 -20.45
C ILE A 414 -2.62 8.39 -21.41
N ILE A 415 -1.35 8.27 -21.03
CA ILE A 415 -0.30 7.65 -21.84
C ILE A 415 0.31 6.52 -21.03
N GLY A 416 0.21 5.29 -21.54
CA GLY A 416 0.72 4.11 -20.86
C GLY A 416 1.46 3.16 -21.78
N GLU A 417 1.93 2.07 -21.18
CA GLU A 417 2.69 1.01 -21.86
C GLU A 417 1.76 -0.08 -22.46
N GLY A 418 0.43 0.05 -22.30
CA GLY A 418 -0.57 -0.89 -22.84
C GLY A 418 -2.02 -0.45 -22.60
N ASN A 419 -2.98 -1.24 -23.08
CA ASN A 419 -4.42 -0.92 -22.98
C ASN A 419 -4.88 -0.77 -21.51
N ASN A 420 -4.54 -1.73 -20.64
CA ASN A 420 -4.84 -1.67 -19.20
C ASN A 420 -3.56 -1.30 -18.46
N ALA A 421 -3.22 -0.01 -18.48
CA ALA A 421 -1.94 0.48 -17.99
C ALA A 421 -1.93 0.72 -16.47
N THR A 422 -2.86 0.18 -15.69
CA THR A 422 -2.86 0.31 -14.23
C THR A 422 -3.35 -0.98 -13.57
N THR A 423 -3.29 -1.06 -12.24
CA THR A 423 -3.58 -2.33 -11.54
C THR A 423 -5.06 -2.74 -11.52
N GLY A 424 -5.99 -1.78 -11.55
CA GLY A 424 -7.41 -2.01 -11.33
C GLY A 424 -7.78 -2.27 -9.87
N PHE A 425 -6.87 -2.03 -8.92
CA PHE A 425 -7.07 -2.30 -7.49
C PHE A 425 -6.96 -1.02 -6.65
N GLY A 426 -7.44 -1.05 -5.40
CA GLY A 426 -7.22 0.05 -4.45
C GLY A 426 -8.30 1.14 -4.39
N SER A 427 -9.43 1.03 -5.12
CA SER A 427 -10.60 1.90 -4.89
C SER A 427 -11.44 1.50 -3.67
N ALA A 428 -11.12 0.36 -3.04
CA ALA A 428 -11.91 -0.16 -1.95
C ALA A 428 -11.67 0.74 -0.73
N ASN A 429 -12.73 1.41 -0.28
CA ASN A 429 -12.83 1.83 1.11
C ASN A 429 -13.43 0.65 1.86
N PRO A 430 -12.61 -0.32 2.33
CA PRO A 430 -13.15 -1.34 3.19
C PRO A 430 -13.69 -0.65 4.44
N SER A 431 -14.87 -1.05 4.90
CA SER A 431 -15.20 -0.83 6.30
C SER A 431 -14.24 -1.70 7.10
N VAL A 432 -13.37 -1.06 7.88
CA VAL A 432 -12.48 -1.73 8.80
C VAL A 432 -13.18 -1.86 10.14
N LYS A 433 -13.28 -3.09 10.64
CA LYS A 433 -13.88 -3.43 11.92
C LYS A 433 -12.87 -4.19 12.77
N TYR A 434 -12.87 -3.92 14.06
CA TYR A 434 -12.24 -4.80 15.03
C TYR A 434 -13.27 -5.85 15.47
N ILE A 435 -12.87 -7.12 15.49
CA ILE A 435 -13.74 -8.25 15.82
C ILE A 435 -13.20 -9.02 17.02
N CYS A 436 -14.07 -9.74 17.71
CA CYS A 436 -13.71 -10.61 18.85
C CYS A 436 -12.93 -9.88 19.96
N GLU A 437 -13.28 -8.61 20.24
CA GLU A 437 -12.62 -7.82 21.29
C GLU A 437 -12.87 -8.38 22.69
N GLU A 438 -13.99 -9.09 22.88
CA GLU A 438 -14.31 -9.79 24.14
C GLU A 438 -13.39 -11.00 24.36
N GLU A 439 -13.05 -11.73 23.31
CA GLU A 439 -12.24 -12.95 23.37
C GLU A 439 -10.75 -12.65 23.42
N PHE A 440 -10.27 -11.75 22.56
CA PHE A 440 -8.83 -11.48 22.36
C PHE A 440 -8.37 -10.17 23.01
N GLY A 441 -9.29 -9.29 23.41
CA GLY A 441 -8.97 -7.93 23.79
C GLY A 441 -9.02 -6.97 22.60
N LYS A 442 -8.96 -5.67 22.89
CA LYS A 442 -9.20 -4.63 21.89
C LYS A 442 -8.16 -4.64 20.77
N ARG A 443 -8.65 -4.45 19.54
CA ARG A 443 -7.84 -4.20 18.34
C ARG A 443 -6.81 -5.27 17.91
N TRP A 444 -6.98 -6.52 18.35
CA TRP A 444 -6.13 -7.64 17.91
C TRP A 444 -6.52 -8.18 16.53
N TRP A 445 -7.80 -8.43 16.32
CA TRP A 445 -8.34 -8.89 15.04
C TRP A 445 -8.96 -7.72 14.29
N MET A 446 -8.56 -7.58 13.04
CA MET A 446 -9.06 -6.56 12.12
C MET A 446 -9.62 -7.25 10.88
N ALA A 447 -10.85 -6.90 10.52
CA ALA A 447 -11.48 -7.32 9.27
C ALA A 447 -11.78 -6.09 8.43
N GLY A 448 -11.37 -6.11 7.16
CA GLY A 448 -11.80 -5.13 6.18
C GLY A 448 -12.70 -5.75 5.14
N VAL A 449 -13.88 -5.17 4.99
CA VAL A 449 -14.91 -5.65 4.07
C VAL A 449 -15.21 -4.54 3.07
N PRO A 450 -15.09 -4.76 1.74
CA PRO A 450 -15.49 -3.77 0.75
C PRO A 450 -16.98 -3.46 0.89
N SER A 451 -17.30 -2.31 1.46
CA SER A 451 -18.68 -1.94 1.80
C SER A 451 -19.23 -0.78 0.99
N LEU A 452 -18.37 -0.14 0.20
CA LEU A 452 -18.73 0.98 -0.65
C LEU A 452 -18.27 0.72 -2.09
N ARG A 453 -19.11 1.06 -3.06
CA ARG A 453 -18.72 1.24 -4.46
C ARG A 453 -18.47 2.70 -4.74
N ALA A 454 -17.36 2.99 -5.43
CA ALA A 454 -17.11 4.30 -6.00
C ALA A 454 -17.95 4.46 -7.28
N VAL A 455 -18.62 5.59 -7.44
CA VAL A 455 -19.39 5.95 -8.64
C VAL A 455 -18.91 7.33 -9.06
N HIS A 456 -18.16 7.40 -10.16
CA HIS A 456 -17.66 8.65 -10.66
C HIS A 456 -18.80 9.48 -11.27
N SER A 457 -18.80 10.79 -11.01
CA SER A 457 -19.91 11.71 -11.32
C SER A 457 -20.22 11.81 -12.83
N VAL A 458 -19.20 11.64 -13.68
CA VAL A 458 -19.34 11.68 -15.15
C VAL A 458 -19.66 10.32 -15.77
N THR A 459 -18.89 9.27 -15.44
CA THR A 459 -18.98 7.97 -16.12
C THR A 459 -20.02 7.04 -15.52
N GLY A 460 -20.48 7.31 -14.29
CA GLY A 460 -21.45 6.48 -13.57
C GLY A 460 -20.90 5.12 -13.12
N VAL A 461 -19.60 4.86 -13.32
CA VAL A 461 -18.93 3.60 -12.99
C VAL A 461 -17.58 3.85 -12.30
N SER A 462 -16.93 2.79 -11.84
CA SER A 462 -15.61 2.82 -11.19
C SER A 462 -14.53 2.26 -12.10
N TRP A 463 -13.28 2.70 -11.90
CA TRP A 463 -12.08 2.09 -12.47
C TRP A 463 -11.74 0.73 -11.83
N LYS A 464 -12.36 0.38 -10.70
CA LYS A 464 -12.09 -0.87 -9.97
C LYS A 464 -12.32 -2.11 -10.84
N GLY A 465 -11.37 -3.02 -10.82
CA GLY A 465 -11.39 -4.31 -11.52
C GLY A 465 -10.91 -4.25 -12.97
N VAL A 466 -10.80 -3.07 -13.57
CA VAL A 466 -10.35 -2.87 -14.96
C VAL A 466 -9.06 -2.05 -15.02
N GLY A 467 -8.96 -1.01 -14.19
CA GLY A 467 -7.90 -0.01 -14.24
C GLY A 467 -8.29 1.21 -15.07
N VAL A 468 -7.30 2.04 -15.40
CA VAL A 468 -7.43 3.20 -16.28
C VAL A 468 -6.85 2.82 -17.64
N GLU A 469 -7.65 2.97 -18.69
CA GLU A 469 -7.22 2.67 -20.05
C GLU A 469 -6.34 3.80 -20.60
N SER A 470 -5.31 3.44 -21.37
CA SER A 470 -4.49 4.44 -22.05
C SER A 470 -5.21 5.01 -23.26
N ASP A 471 -5.28 6.34 -23.37
CA ASP A 471 -5.72 7.02 -24.60
C ASP A 471 -4.67 6.86 -25.71
N VAL A 472 -3.38 6.85 -25.31
CA VAL A 472 -2.23 6.67 -26.19
C VAL A 472 -1.29 5.63 -25.61
N ILE A 473 -0.82 4.71 -26.45
CA ILE A 473 0.06 3.62 -26.04
C ILE A 473 1.44 3.82 -26.67
N ALA A 474 2.46 3.96 -25.82
CA ALA A 474 3.83 4.01 -26.29
C ALA A 474 4.21 2.68 -26.97
N GLY A 475 4.87 2.76 -28.12
CA GLY A 475 5.23 1.59 -28.93
C GLY A 475 4.11 1.07 -29.82
N GLN A 476 2.96 1.74 -29.90
CA GLN A 476 1.85 1.34 -30.77
C GLN A 476 1.29 2.50 -31.62
N GLY A 477 0.56 2.15 -32.68
CA GLY A 477 -0.10 3.12 -33.56
C GLY A 477 0.87 4.15 -34.14
N ASP A 478 0.54 5.42 -33.97
CA ASP A 478 1.35 6.56 -34.41
C ASP A 478 2.65 6.72 -33.59
N TRP A 479 2.78 6.02 -32.46
CA TRP A 479 3.90 6.08 -31.51
C TRP A 479 4.75 4.81 -31.49
N LYS A 480 4.72 4.02 -32.57
CA LYS A 480 5.46 2.76 -32.70
C LYS A 480 6.98 2.89 -32.65
N ASP A 481 7.51 4.11 -32.80
CA ASP A 481 8.94 4.40 -32.85
C ASP A 481 9.57 4.64 -31.47
N THR A 482 8.77 4.78 -30.41
CA THR A 482 9.26 4.92 -29.04
C THR A 482 8.37 4.17 -28.05
N THR A 483 9.00 3.40 -27.16
CA THR A 483 8.32 2.77 -26.02
C THR A 483 8.35 3.64 -24.76
N ASP A 484 9.02 4.80 -24.81
CA ASP A 484 9.08 5.73 -23.70
C ASP A 484 7.84 6.63 -23.67
N ALA A 485 6.93 6.36 -22.74
CA ALA A 485 5.71 7.15 -22.53
C ALA A 485 5.98 8.63 -22.24
N HIS A 486 7.11 8.96 -21.61
CA HIS A 486 7.48 10.35 -21.33
C HIS A 486 7.82 11.10 -22.62
N GLU A 487 8.58 10.48 -23.51
CA GLU A 487 8.90 11.02 -24.83
C GLU A 487 7.64 11.20 -25.69
N VAL A 488 6.67 10.27 -25.62
CA VAL A 488 5.36 10.41 -26.27
C VAL A 488 4.63 11.66 -25.76
N ALA A 489 4.54 11.81 -24.44
CA ALA A 489 3.88 12.96 -23.81
C ALA A 489 4.55 14.28 -24.18
N ARG A 490 5.89 14.33 -24.18
CA ARG A 490 6.66 15.50 -24.58
C ARG A 490 6.37 15.89 -26.03
N ARG A 491 6.35 14.94 -26.96
CA ARG A 491 6.03 15.18 -28.37
C ARG A 491 4.57 15.65 -28.56
N LEU A 492 3.62 15.04 -27.86
CA LEU A 492 2.22 15.48 -27.86
C LEU A 492 2.07 16.91 -27.34
N ALA A 493 2.75 17.25 -26.25
CA ALA A 493 2.75 18.60 -25.71
C ALA A 493 3.28 19.62 -26.73
N VAL A 494 4.38 19.31 -27.45
CA VAL A 494 4.90 20.16 -28.52
C VAL A 494 3.86 20.36 -29.63
N ILE A 495 3.21 19.29 -30.09
CA ILE A 495 2.19 19.34 -31.14
C ILE A 495 1.01 20.23 -30.71
N GLU A 496 0.48 20.03 -29.51
CA GLU A 496 -0.65 20.82 -29.01
C GLU A 496 -0.31 22.29 -28.79
N LEU A 497 0.90 22.59 -28.31
CA LEU A 497 1.35 23.96 -28.10
C LEU A 497 1.56 24.69 -29.43
N GLN A 498 2.14 24.02 -30.43
CA GLN A 498 2.31 24.60 -31.78
C GLN A 498 0.96 24.85 -32.46
N GLY A 499 0.02 23.91 -32.38
CA GLY A 499 -1.31 24.08 -32.99
C GLY A 499 -2.14 25.22 -32.38
N ARG A 500 -1.79 25.70 -31.18
CA ARG A 500 -2.44 26.86 -30.54
C ARG A 500 -1.88 28.20 -31.00
N ASP A 501 -0.65 28.23 -31.49
CA ASP A 501 -0.05 29.46 -32.05
C ASP A 501 -0.59 29.77 -33.46
N GLU A 502 -1.22 28.78 -34.12
CA GLU A 502 -1.82 28.89 -35.46
C GLU A 502 -3.31 29.32 -35.46
N LEU A 503 -3.95 29.36 -34.28
CA LEU A 503 -5.36 29.76 -34.06
C LEU A 503 -5.45 31.19 -33.52
#